data_AF-A0A8S0R840-F1
#
_entry.id   AF-A0A8S0R840-F1
#
_cell.length_a   1.000
_cell.length_b   1.000
_cell.length_c   1.000
_cell.angle_alpha   90.00
_cell.angle_beta   90.00
_cell.angle_gamma   90.00
#
_symmetry.space_group_name_H-M   'P 1'
#
loop_
_entity.id
_entity.type
_entity.pdbx_description
1 polymer ?
#
loop_
_entity_poly.entity_id
_entity_poly.type
_entity_poly.pdbx_seq_one_letter_code
_entity_poly.pdbx_strand_id
1 'polypeptide(L)'
;MFSVKPLQNIGNCIPLGRSNSRGKITMGGVMQQKHFVATHGVGHGSWVYYKLKPRIEAAGHRFTPVDLAASGVNEKKLEEVLTLDEYTTPLLEVLASIPENEKVVLIGHSGGGMAAAVGMEKYPEKIAVAVFLNAIMPDSKNRPSYVLEQYSAKTPLDAWLDTQFSTYGCPPITSLLVGPKFISSSLYHLSTVEDQALGALLMRPGSLFIEDLLKADNFTDAKFGSVPRVFVLASEDRVIPPEFQRWMIENNPVKEVKEIKGSDHMPMFSRPDELCQCLVEIAKTYA
;
A
#
# COMPACT_ATOMS: atom_id res chain seq x y z
N MET A 1 -10.60 0.64 -66.41
CA MET A 1 -11.22 1.68 -67.24
C MET A 1 -10.84 3.04 -66.69
N PHE A 2 -10.17 3.85 -67.51
CA PHE A 2 -9.83 5.29 -67.41
C PHE A 2 -9.00 5.76 -66.19
N SER A 3 -7.73 6.17 -66.29
CA SER A 3 -6.97 7.04 -67.23
C SER A 3 -7.12 8.55 -66.99
N VAL A 4 -6.26 9.06 -66.09
CA VAL A 4 -5.38 10.26 -66.09
C VAL A 4 -5.82 11.68 -66.55
N LYS A 5 -5.36 12.66 -65.71
CA LYS A 5 -4.72 13.99 -65.96
C LYS A 5 -5.62 15.27 -66.05
N PRO A 6 -5.04 16.50 -65.90
CA PRO A 6 -4.32 17.10 -64.74
C PRO A 6 -4.72 18.61 -64.56
N LEU A 7 -3.82 19.45 -64.00
CA LEU A 7 -3.74 20.94 -63.98
C LEU A 7 -4.19 21.56 -62.63
N GLN A 8 -3.57 22.58 -62.05
CA GLN A 8 -2.52 23.49 -62.52
C GLN A 8 -1.85 24.17 -61.31
N ASN A 9 -0.56 24.41 -61.44
CA ASN A 9 0.25 25.22 -60.55
C ASN A 9 -0.01 26.70 -60.88
N ILE A 10 -0.38 27.53 -59.91
CA ILE A 10 -0.30 28.99 -60.05
C ILE A 10 0.41 29.51 -58.80
N GLY A 11 1.66 29.91 -58.99
CA GLY A 11 2.42 30.64 -57.99
C GLY A 11 1.91 32.07 -57.85
N ASN A 12 1.99 32.59 -56.63
CA ASN A 12 2.24 34.00 -56.41
C ASN A 12 3.10 34.17 -55.16
N CYS A 13 4.19 34.92 -55.34
CA CYS A 13 5.21 35.21 -54.35
C CYS A 13 4.88 36.48 -53.53
N ILE A 14 5.09 36.40 -52.20
CA ILE A 14 5.68 37.41 -51.25
C ILE A 14 4.75 38.56 -50.78
N PRO A 15 4.77 39.03 -49.49
CA PRO A 15 5.93 39.07 -48.59
C PRO A 15 5.83 38.51 -47.16
N LEU A 16 7.04 38.19 -46.69
CA LEU A 16 7.54 38.07 -45.33
C LEU A 16 6.89 39.03 -44.31
N GLY A 17 6.11 38.47 -43.39
CA GLY A 17 5.83 39.07 -42.09
C GLY A 17 6.66 38.37 -41.01
N ARG A 18 7.75 39.00 -40.56
CA ARG A 18 8.43 38.61 -39.32
C ARG A 18 7.51 38.90 -38.13
N SER A 19 6.82 37.90 -37.60
CA SER A 19 6.30 37.97 -36.22
C SER A 19 7.12 37.06 -35.32
N ASN A 20 8.01 37.71 -34.60
CA ASN A 20 8.88 37.13 -33.59
C ASN A 20 8.03 36.82 -32.34
N SER A 21 7.31 35.70 -32.33
CA SER A 21 6.73 35.16 -31.10
C SER A 21 7.52 33.93 -30.70
N ARG A 22 8.58 34.16 -29.91
CA ARG A 22 9.21 33.12 -29.09
C ARG A 22 8.13 32.60 -28.13
N GLY A 23 7.35 31.63 -28.58
CA GLY A 23 6.62 30.75 -27.69
C GLY A 23 7.67 30.05 -26.84
N LYS A 24 7.76 30.44 -25.57
CA LYS A 24 8.45 29.64 -24.56
C LYS A 24 7.76 28.28 -24.56
N ILE A 25 8.37 27.30 -25.20
CA ILE A 25 8.17 25.91 -24.85
C ILE A 25 8.65 25.84 -23.41
N THR A 26 7.72 25.80 -22.46
CA THR A 26 8.03 25.41 -21.09
C THR A 26 8.61 24.02 -21.17
N MET A 27 9.93 23.93 -21.01
CA MET A 27 10.62 22.68 -20.72
C MET A 27 9.84 22.01 -19.59
N GLY A 28 9.18 20.89 -19.89
CA GLY A 28 8.51 20.07 -18.89
C GLY A 28 9.51 19.82 -17.77
N GLY A 29 9.17 20.24 -16.55
CA GLY A 29 10.00 19.96 -15.39
C GLY A 29 10.30 18.46 -15.39
N VAL A 30 11.58 18.10 -15.28
CA VAL A 30 11.99 16.70 -15.14
C VAL A 30 11.22 16.15 -13.95
N MET A 31 10.26 15.25 -14.19
CA MET A 31 9.56 14.59 -13.08
C MET A 31 10.62 13.85 -12.28
N GLN A 32 10.77 14.23 -11.01
CA GLN A 32 11.69 13.53 -10.13
C GLN A 32 11.10 12.16 -9.82
N GLN A 33 11.71 11.11 -10.38
CA GLN A 33 11.36 9.74 -10.08
C GLN A 33 11.41 9.51 -8.57
N LYS A 34 10.40 8.83 -8.04
CA LYS A 34 10.28 8.47 -6.62
C LYS A 34 10.24 6.95 -6.50
N HIS A 35 10.62 6.43 -5.34
CA HIS A 35 10.60 5.00 -5.06
C HIS A 35 9.52 4.68 -4.03
N PHE A 36 8.57 3.85 -4.44
CA PHE A 36 7.52 3.31 -3.59
C PHE A 36 7.91 1.90 -3.14
N VAL A 37 7.83 1.66 -1.83
CA VAL A 37 8.02 0.33 -1.22
C VAL A 37 6.72 -0.04 -0.53
N ALA A 38 6.16 -1.22 -0.80
CA ALA A 38 4.83 -1.59 -0.32
C ALA A 38 4.82 -2.94 0.40
N THR A 39 4.19 -2.99 1.58
CA THR A 39 3.87 -4.21 2.32
C THR A 39 2.41 -4.58 2.15
N HIS A 40 2.12 -5.87 2.00
CA HIS A 40 0.77 -6.40 1.83
C HIS A 40 0.10 -6.69 3.19
N GLY A 41 -1.23 -6.91 3.17
CA GLY A 41 -1.98 -7.37 4.33
C GLY A 41 -1.73 -8.83 4.72
N VAL A 42 -2.25 -9.24 5.88
CA VAL A 42 -2.12 -10.62 6.39
C VAL A 42 -2.71 -11.62 5.39
N GLY A 43 -2.02 -12.76 5.23
CA GLY A 43 -2.39 -13.86 4.34
C GLY A 43 -2.09 -13.63 2.86
N HIS A 44 -1.77 -12.40 2.47
CA HIS A 44 -1.45 -12.05 1.09
C HIS A 44 0.06 -12.13 0.82
N GLY A 45 0.48 -11.68 -0.37
CA GLY A 45 1.86 -11.49 -0.79
C GLY A 45 1.98 -10.27 -1.70
N SER A 46 3.18 -9.98 -2.18
CA SER A 46 3.51 -8.91 -3.13
C SER A 46 2.64 -8.92 -4.39
N TRP A 47 2.12 -10.09 -4.76
CA TRP A 47 1.21 -10.32 -5.88
C TRP A 47 -0.05 -9.46 -5.86
N VAL A 48 -0.50 -8.97 -4.70
CA VAL A 48 -1.67 -8.06 -4.64
C VAL A 48 -1.45 -6.75 -5.39
N TYR A 49 -0.20 -6.37 -5.63
CA TYR A 49 0.15 -5.14 -6.31
C TYR A 49 0.28 -5.31 -7.83
N TYR A 50 -0.11 -6.45 -8.42
CA TYR A 50 0.09 -6.73 -9.84
C TYR A 50 -0.59 -5.71 -10.78
N LYS A 51 -1.73 -5.14 -10.38
CA LYS A 51 -2.39 -4.05 -11.14
C LYS A 51 -1.78 -2.68 -10.87
N LEU A 52 -1.30 -2.44 -9.64
CA LEU A 52 -0.79 -1.13 -9.21
C LEU A 52 0.64 -0.87 -9.73
N LYS A 53 1.51 -1.88 -9.67
CA LYS A 53 2.91 -1.79 -10.10
C LYS A 53 3.08 -1.20 -11.51
N PRO A 54 2.44 -1.73 -12.57
CA PRO A 54 2.60 -1.18 -13.92
C PRO A 54 2.08 0.26 -14.04
N ARG A 55 1.08 0.67 -13.23
CA ARG A 55 0.55 2.04 -13.23
C ARG A 55 1.52 3.03 -12.62
N ILE A 56 2.11 2.69 -11.47
CA ILE A 56 3.14 3.50 -10.82
C ILE A 56 4.40 3.62 -11.71
N GLU A 57 4.79 2.53 -12.36
CA GLU A 57 5.92 2.52 -13.31
C GLU A 57 5.63 3.34 -14.57
N ALA A 58 4.42 3.24 -15.13
CA ALA A 58 4.00 4.08 -16.25
C ALA A 58 3.94 5.57 -15.90
N ALA A 59 3.71 5.91 -14.63
CA ALA A 59 3.81 7.28 -14.11
C ALA A 59 5.27 7.76 -13.91
N GLY A 60 6.27 6.93 -14.21
CA GLY A 60 7.69 7.28 -14.16
C GLY A 60 8.37 6.99 -12.81
N HIS A 61 7.70 6.29 -11.89
CA HIS A 61 8.21 5.98 -10.56
C HIS A 61 8.71 4.53 -10.44
N ARG A 62 9.50 4.22 -9.41
CA ARG A 62 9.90 2.85 -9.08
C ARG A 62 8.93 2.26 -8.06
N PHE A 63 8.59 0.98 -8.21
CA PHE A 63 7.69 0.29 -7.27
C PHE A 63 8.22 -1.08 -6.87
N THR A 64 8.54 -1.24 -5.58
CA THR A 64 9.02 -2.48 -4.95
C THR A 64 7.95 -3.01 -4.00
N PRO A 65 7.08 -3.93 -4.45
CA PRO A 65 6.25 -4.70 -3.54
C PRO A 65 7.10 -5.77 -2.85
N VAL A 66 6.95 -5.89 -1.54
CA VAL A 66 7.75 -6.81 -0.71
C VAL A 66 6.89 -8.00 -0.32
N ASP A 67 7.40 -9.22 -0.52
CA ASP A 67 6.88 -10.40 0.16
C ASP A 67 7.46 -10.45 1.57
N LEU A 68 6.60 -10.26 2.58
CA LEU A 68 6.98 -10.43 3.99
C LEU A 68 7.31 -11.91 4.27
N ALA A 69 7.92 -12.19 5.44
CA ALA A 69 8.29 -13.56 5.74
C ALA A 69 7.05 -14.48 5.74
N ALA A 70 7.20 -15.70 5.25
CA ALA A 70 6.10 -16.66 5.10
C ALA A 70 4.89 -16.19 4.28
N SER A 71 5.07 -15.18 3.43
CA SER A 71 4.02 -14.58 2.60
C SER A 71 4.33 -14.70 1.10
N GLY A 72 3.30 -14.70 0.25
CA GLY A 72 3.44 -14.84 -1.20
C GLY A 72 4.35 -16.01 -1.60
N VAL A 73 5.48 -15.71 -2.26
CA VAL A 73 6.46 -16.72 -2.70
C VAL A 73 7.64 -16.92 -1.73
N ASN A 74 7.63 -16.26 -0.56
CA ASN A 74 8.66 -16.46 0.46
C ASN A 74 8.65 -17.92 0.96
N GLU A 75 9.82 -18.56 0.99
CA GLU A 75 9.93 -20.00 1.25
C GLU A 75 9.67 -20.40 2.71
N LYS A 76 9.76 -19.47 3.66
CA LYS A 76 9.47 -19.77 5.07
C LYS A 76 8.03 -20.21 5.24
N LYS A 77 7.79 -21.11 6.19
CA LYS A 77 6.45 -21.38 6.70
C LYS A 77 6.12 -20.45 7.86
N LEU A 78 4.84 -20.26 8.14
CA LEU A 78 4.41 -19.36 9.22
C LEU A 78 4.95 -19.82 10.58
N GLU A 79 5.08 -21.13 10.79
CA GLU A 79 5.59 -21.73 12.03
C GLU A 79 7.06 -21.40 12.31
N GLU A 80 7.79 -20.90 11.31
CA GLU A 80 9.18 -20.43 11.41
C GLU A 80 9.29 -18.93 11.72
N VAL A 81 8.16 -18.24 11.88
CA VAL A 81 8.07 -16.80 12.13
C VAL A 81 7.30 -16.57 13.42
N LEU A 82 8.00 -16.11 14.46
CA LEU A 82 7.49 -16.02 15.83
C LEU A 82 7.22 -14.58 16.29
N THR A 83 7.78 -13.59 15.60
CA THR A 83 7.66 -12.17 15.98
C THR A 83 7.29 -11.30 14.78
N LEU A 84 6.74 -10.11 15.04
CA LEU A 84 6.50 -9.13 13.98
C LEU A 84 7.82 -8.68 13.33
N ASP A 85 8.91 -8.65 14.08
CA ASP A 85 10.24 -8.29 13.58
C ASP A 85 10.78 -9.31 12.57
N GLU A 86 10.62 -10.61 12.86
CA GLU A 86 10.96 -11.69 11.93
C GLU A 86 10.06 -11.65 10.69
N TYR A 87 8.77 -11.36 10.87
CA TYR A 87 7.82 -11.18 9.77
C TYR A 87 8.24 -10.03 8.83
N THR A 88 8.76 -8.95 9.42
CA THR A 88 9.12 -7.71 8.73
C THR A 88 10.52 -7.73 8.14
N THR A 89 11.34 -8.76 8.40
CA THR A 89 12.74 -8.82 7.95
C THR A 89 12.93 -8.49 6.45
N PRO A 90 12.13 -9.01 5.50
CA PRO A 90 12.29 -8.67 4.08
C PRO A 90 12.10 -7.17 3.78
N LEU A 91 11.21 -6.48 4.50
CA LEU A 91 11.05 -5.03 4.35
C LEU A 91 12.31 -4.31 4.87
N LEU A 92 12.84 -4.73 6.01
CA LEU A 92 14.02 -4.13 6.62
C LEU A 92 15.25 -4.27 5.71
N GLU A 93 15.41 -5.42 5.06
CA GLU A 93 16.45 -5.65 4.07
C GLU A 93 16.32 -4.69 2.87
N VAL A 94 15.10 -4.49 2.38
CA VAL A 94 14.83 -3.50 1.31
C VAL A 94 15.19 -2.09 1.77
N LEU A 95 14.72 -1.66 2.96
CA LEU A 95 15.00 -0.32 3.50
C LEU A 95 16.49 -0.09 3.76
N ALA A 96 17.20 -1.10 4.26
CA ALA A 96 18.65 -1.05 4.46
C ALA A 96 19.42 -0.90 3.14
N SER A 97 18.89 -1.44 2.04
CA SER A 97 19.49 -1.34 0.71
C SER A 97 19.28 0.01 0.02
N ILE A 98 18.40 0.88 0.57
CA ILE A 98 18.15 2.20 0.01
C ILE A 98 19.39 3.10 0.22
N PRO A 99 19.91 3.79 -0.83
CA PRO A 99 21.05 4.70 -0.72
C PRO A 99 20.84 5.80 0.35
N GLU A 100 21.91 6.29 0.96
CA GLU A 100 21.82 7.34 2.01
C GLU A 100 21.17 8.64 1.55
N ASN A 101 21.30 8.98 0.27
CA ASN A 101 20.74 10.17 -0.33
C ASN A 101 19.34 9.95 -0.95
N GLU A 102 18.72 8.79 -0.71
CA GLU A 102 17.39 8.45 -1.21
C GLU A 102 16.41 8.18 -0.06
N LYS A 103 15.15 8.53 -0.29
CA LYS A 103 14.03 8.18 0.58
C LYS A 103 12.89 7.57 -0.20
N VAL A 104 12.13 6.70 0.45
CA VAL A 104 10.99 6.00 -0.16
C VAL A 104 9.65 6.53 0.34
N VAL A 105 8.62 6.33 -0.48
CA VAL A 105 7.22 6.33 -0.06
C VAL A 105 6.91 4.92 0.43
N LEU A 106 6.79 4.74 1.75
CA LEU A 106 6.49 3.45 2.35
C LEU A 106 4.98 3.26 2.44
N ILE A 107 4.43 2.18 1.89
CA ILE A 107 2.99 1.89 1.89
C ILE A 107 2.77 0.63 2.74
N GLY A 108 1.93 0.76 3.77
CA GLY A 108 1.44 -0.37 4.55
C GLY A 108 -0.04 -0.61 4.27
N HIS A 109 -0.39 -1.77 3.72
CA HIS A 109 -1.79 -2.18 3.51
C HIS A 109 -2.28 -3.09 4.64
N SER A 110 -3.48 -2.84 5.17
CA SER A 110 -4.10 -3.72 6.18
C SER A 110 -3.16 -3.99 7.38
N GLY A 111 -3.02 -5.25 7.80
CA GLY A 111 -2.04 -5.64 8.82
C GLY A 111 -0.57 -5.33 8.46
N GLY A 112 -0.25 -5.15 7.17
CA GLY A 112 1.05 -4.68 6.70
C GLY A 112 1.41 -3.27 7.18
N GLY A 113 0.44 -2.50 7.69
CA GLY A 113 0.69 -1.26 8.43
C GLY A 113 1.56 -1.44 9.67
N MET A 114 1.49 -2.59 10.34
CA MET A 114 2.37 -2.92 11.47
C MET A 114 3.81 -3.12 11.01
N ALA A 115 4.02 -3.84 9.90
CA ALA A 115 5.34 -3.98 9.29
C ALA A 115 5.91 -2.63 8.82
N ALA A 116 5.06 -1.75 8.26
CA ALA A 116 5.45 -0.39 7.90
C ALA A 116 5.88 0.42 9.14
N ALA A 117 5.17 0.31 10.26
CA ALA A 117 5.53 0.98 11.51
C ALA A 117 6.89 0.50 12.06
N VAL A 118 7.19 -0.80 11.99
CA VAL A 118 8.52 -1.34 12.33
C VAL A 118 9.60 -0.77 11.41
N GLY A 119 9.32 -0.65 10.10
CA GLY A 119 10.21 0.02 9.14
C GLY A 119 10.47 1.49 9.52
N MET A 120 9.44 2.22 9.92
CA MET A 120 9.54 3.62 10.38
C MET A 120 10.33 3.75 11.69
N GLU A 121 10.24 2.80 12.61
CA GLU A 121 11.00 2.81 13.86
C GLU A 121 12.49 2.49 13.61
N LYS A 122 12.80 1.61 12.66
CA LYS A 122 14.17 1.16 12.40
C LYS A 122 14.93 2.03 11.40
N TYR A 123 14.24 2.58 10.40
CA TYR A 123 14.84 3.37 9.30
C TYR A 123 14.05 4.67 9.03
N PRO A 124 13.75 5.52 10.03
CA PRO A 124 12.99 6.75 9.83
C PRO A 124 13.64 7.68 8.80
N GLU A 125 14.97 7.69 8.71
CA GLU A 125 15.74 8.50 7.77
C GLU A 125 15.57 8.09 6.30
N LYS A 126 15.20 6.83 6.04
CA LYS A 126 14.99 6.27 4.69
C LYS A 126 13.59 6.50 4.14
N ILE A 127 12.67 7.03 4.95
CA ILE A 127 11.25 7.14 4.60
C ILE A 127 10.89 8.63 4.49
N ALA A 128 10.40 9.03 3.33
CA ALA A 128 9.92 10.40 3.10
C ALA A 128 8.52 10.59 3.69
N VAL A 129 7.66 9.59 3.46
CA VAL A 129 6.28 9.54 3.97
C VAL A 129 5.85 8.08 4.07
N ALA A 130 5.10 7.76 5.12
CA ALA A 130 4.42 6.49 5.29
C ALA A 130 2.92 6.65 4.96
N VAL A 131 2.42 5.79 4.08
CA VAL A 131 1.02 5.72 3.65
C VAL A 131 0.38 4.49 4.28
N PHE A 132 -0.58 4.71 5.18
CA PHE A 132 -1.40 3.67 5.77
C PHE A 132 -2.65 3.49 4.91
N LEU A 133 -2.68 2.44 4.09
CA LEU A 133 -3.74 2.14 3.13
C LEU A 133 -4.69 1.09 3.70
N ASN A 134 -5.92 1.48 4.09
CA ASN A 134 -6.87 0.58 4.76
C ASN A 134 -6.18 -0.25 5.86
N ALA A 135 -5.35 0.40 6.68
CA ALA A 135 -4.33 -0.30 7.47
C ALA A 135 -4.53 -0.19 8.97
N ILE A 136 -3.96 -1.14 9.70
CA ILE A 136 -3.73 -0.99 11.14
C ILE A 136 -2.58 -0.01 11.32
N MET A 137 -2.86 1.12 11.94
CA MET A 137 -1.87 2.16 12.23
C MET A 137 -1.65 2.25 13.74
N PRO A 138 -0.51 1.80 14.28
CA PRO A 138 -0.23 1.93 15.71
C PRO A 138 0.05 3.39 16.09
N ASP A 139 0.21 3.64 17.39
CA ASP A 139 0.69 4.91 17.93
C ASP A 139 1.94 4.68 18.81
N SER A 140 2.53 5.77 19.30
CA SER A 140 3.74 5.76 20.15
C SER A 140 3.42 5.82 21.65
N LYS A 141 2.17 6.07 22.03
CA LYS A 141 1.74 6.29 23.42
C LYS A 141 1.33 4.98 24.10
N ASN A 142 0.67 4.12 23.34
CA ASN A 142 0.17 2.83 23.77
C ASN A 142 1.13 1.72 23.35
N ARG A 143 0.93 0.53 23.94
CA ARG A 143 1.65 -0.67 23.52
C ARG A 143 1.37 -0.99 22.04
N PRO A 144 2.31 -1.61 21.31
CA PRO A 144 2.15 -1.87 19.87
C PRO A 144 0.89 -2.67 19.48
N SER A 145 0.39 -3.54 20.36
CA SER A 145 -0.84 -4.33 20.14
C SER A 145 -2.14 -3.55 20.33
N TYR A 146 -2.12 -2.35 20.90
CA TYR A 146 -3.32 -1.65 21.37
C TYR A 146 -4.42 -1.53 20.31
N VAL A 147 -4.06 -1.10 19.10
CA VAL A 147 -5.04 -0.93 18.01
C VAL A 147 -5.64 -2.27 17.57
N LEU A 148 -4.85 -3.35 17.57
CA LEU A 148 -5.33 -4.71 17.26
C LEU A 148 -6.25 -5.24 18.35
N GLU A 149 -5.96 -4.94 19.62
CA GLU A 149 -6.84 -5.26 20.76
C GLU A 149 -8.19 -4.52 20.62
N GLN A 150 -8.16 -3.23 20.29
CA GLN A 150 -9.38 -2.44 20.07
C GLN A 150 -10.18 -2.92 18.86
N TYR A 151 -9.51 -3.27 17.77
CA TYR A 151 -10.14 -3.85 16.59
C TYR A 151 -10.81 -5.19 16.93
N SER A 152 -10.10 -6.08 17.62
CA SER A 152 -10.63 -7.40 18.02
C SER A 152 -11.81 -7.27 18.98
N ALA A 153 -11.77 -6.32 19.92
CA ALA A 153 -12.87 -6.09 20.86
C ALA A 153 -14.15 -5.55 20.18
N LYS A 154 -14.01 -4.84 19.07
CA LYS A 154 -15.13 -4.26 18.30
C LYS A 154 -15.61 -5.14 17.14
N THR A 155 -14.86 -6.18 16.80
CA THR A 155 -15.16 -7.07 15.67
C THR A 155 -15.73 -8.39 16.19
N PRO A 156 -17.04 -8.66 16.01
CA PRO A 156 -17.63 -9.89 16.48
C PRO A 156 -17.11 -11.10 15.69
N LEU A 157 -17.12 -12.28 16.30
CA LEU A 157 -16.53 -13.50 15.69
C LEU A 157 -17.21 -13.90 14.37
N ASP A 158 -18.51 -13.64 14.22
CA ASP A 158 -19.28 -13.92 13.01
C ASP A 158 -18.85 -13.05 11.81
N ALA A 159 -18.27 -11.87 12.05
CA ALA A 159 -17.71 -11.02 10.99
C ALA A 159 -16.55 -11.71 10.24
N TRP A 160 -15.88 -12.69 10.86
CA TRP A 160 -14.78 -13.44 10.25
C TRP A 160 -15.23 -14.58 9.32
N LEU A 161 -16.54 -14.85 9.24
CA LEU A 161 -17.16 -15.82 8.35
C LEU A 161 -16.49 -17.21 8.42
N ASP A 162 -15.83 -17.64 7.34
CA ASP A 162 -15.15 -18.94 7.22
C ASP A 162 -13.63 -18.86 7.43
N THR A 163 -13.14 -17.76 8.00
CA THR A 163 -11.73 -17.65 8.44
C THR A 163 -11.45 -18.67 9.53
N GLN A 164 -10.37 -19.43 9.36
CA GLN A 164 -9.92 -20.42 10.32
C GLN A 164 -8.86 -19.82 11.22
N PHE A 165 -9.02 -20.00 12.53
CA PHE A 165 -8.03 -19.61 13.53
C PHE A 165 -7.39 -20.85 14.14
N SER A 166 -6.08 -20.80 14.35
CA SER A 166 -5.30 -21.84 15.01
C SER A 166 -4.21 -21.20 15.87
N THR A 167 -3.41 -22.02 16.54
CA THR A 167 -2.25 -21.57 17.30
C THR A 167 -1.03 -22.39 16.95
N TYR A 168 0.15 -21.76 16.95
CA TYR A 168 1.44 -22.42 16.76
C TYR A 168 2.51 -21.84 17.69
N GLY A 169 3.66 -22.49 17.78
CA GLY A 169 4.78 -22.01 18.62
C GLY A 169 4.59 -22.24 20.13
N CYS A 170 5.62 -21.89 20.90
CA CYS A 170 5.63 -21.93 22.37
C CYS A 170 6.45 -20.74 22.90
N PRO A 171 5.82 -19.74 23.57
CA PRO A 171 4.39 -19.62 23.88
C PRO A 171 3.51 -19.53 22.61
N PRO A 172 2.21 -19.87 22.70
CA PRO A 172 1.34 -19.95 21.52
C PRO A 172 1.13 -18.58 20.87
N ILE A 173 1.14 -18.58 19.53
CA ILE A 173 0.87 -17.45 18.64
C ILE A 173 -0.37 -17.80 17.82
N THR A 174 -1.32 -16.88 17.73
CA THR A 174 -2.53 -17.06 16.93
C THR A 174 -2.21 -16.94 15.44
N SER A 175 -2.59 -17.94 14.64
CA SER A 175 -2.59 -17.87 13.18
C SER A 175 -4.01 -17.79 12.64
N LEU A 176 -4.14 -17.23 11.44
CA LEU A 176 -5.38 -17.16 10.69
C LEU A 176 -5.17 -17.59 9.24
N LEU A 177 -6.12 -18.33 8.70
CA LEU A 177 -6.23 -18.64 7.28
C LEU A 177 -7.60 -18.13 6.80
N VAL A 178 -7.57 -17.13 5.93
CA VAL A 178 -8.78 -16.49 5.42
C VAL A 178 -9.50 -17.43 4.46
N GLY A 179 -10.80 -17.64 4.70
CA GLY A 179 -11.65 -18.49 3.88
C GLY A 179 -12.26 -17.78 2.66
N PRO A 180 -12.73 -18.53 1.66
CA PRO A 180 -13.29 -17.98 0.42
C PRO A 180 -14.55 -17.11 0.61
N LYS A 181 -15.40 -17.39 1.62
CA LYS A 181 -16.57 -16.54 1.90
C LYS A 181 -16.14 -15.17 2.44
N PHE A 182 -15.15 -15.14 3.33
CA PHE A 182 -14.58 -13.88 3.81
C PHE A 182 -13.90 -13.10 2.69
N ILE A 183 -13.14 -13.76 1.82
CA ILE A 183 -12.52 -13.13 0.64
C ILE A 183 -13.58 -12.44 -0.21
N SER A 184 -14.60 -13.19 -0.66
CA SER A 184 -15.62 -12.68 -1.59
C SER A 184 -16.59 -11.68 -0.97
N SER A 185 -16.94 -11.82 0.31
CA SER A 185 -18.00 -11.02 0.95
C SER A 185 -17.49 -9.77 1.68
N SER A 186 -16.23 -9.80 2.12
CA SER A 186 -15.63 -8.76 2.95
C SER A 186 -14.44 -8.11 2.25
N LEU A 187 -13.38 -8.87 1.97
CA LEU A 187 -12.14 -8.31 1.42
C LEU A 187 -12.35 -7.73 -0.01
N TYR A 188 -12.92 -8.52 -0.91
CA TYR A 188 -12.87 -8.33 -2.37
C TYR A 188 -14.26 -8.12 -2.99
N HIS A 189 -15.24 -7.71 -2.18
CA HIS A 189 -16.64 -7.66 -2.59
C HIS A 189 -16.95 -6.64 -3.70
N LEU A 190 -16.03 -5.72 -4.00
CA LEU A 190 -16.09 -4.80 -5.15
C LEU A 190 -14.99 -5.06 -6.19
N SER A 191 -14.12 -6.03 -5.93
CA SER A 191 -13.08 -6.47 -6.85
C SER A 191 -13.65 -7.45 -7.88
N THR A 192 -12.94 -7.60 -9.00
CA THR A 192 -13.38 -8.48 -10.10
C THR A 192 -13.40 -9.95 -9.68
N VAL A 193 -14.18 -10.77 -10.36
CA VAL A 193 -14.24 -12.22 -10.06
C VAL A 193 -12.90 -12.91 -10.31
N GLU A 194 -12.09 -12.38 -11.23
CA GLU A 194 -10.72 -12.82 -11.49
C GLU A 194 -9.81 -12.54 -10.31
N ASP A 195 -9.92 -11.38 -9.66
CA ASP A 195 -9.16 -11.05 -8.45
C ASP A 195 -9.59 -11.93 -7.26
N GLN A 196 -10.89 -12.22 -7.15
CA GLN A 196 -11.42 -13.16 -6.15
C GLN A 196 -10.86 -14.57 -6.34
N ALA A 197 -10.82 -15.05 -7.59
CA ALA A 197 -10.20 -16.32 -7.91
C ALA A 197 -8.69 -16.32 -7.61
N LEU A 198 -7.99 -15.23 -7.97
CA LEU A 198 -6.56 -15.06 -7.67
C LEU A 198 -6.29 -15.15 -6.16
N GLY A 199 -7.06 -14.42 -5.34
CA GLY A 199 -6.92 -14.47 -3.89
C GLY A 199 -7.17 -15.85 -3.31
N ALA A 200 -8.21 -16.54 -3.77
CA ALA A 200 -8.50 -17.90 -3.33
C ALA A 200 -7.38 -18.90 -3.65
N LEU A 201 -6.60 -18.67 -4.72
CA LEU A 201 -5.47 -19.53 -5.12
C LEU A 201 -4.17 -19.21 -4.38
N LEU A 202 -3.97 -17.97 -3.95
CA LEU A 202 -2.67 -17.48 -3.46
C LEU A 202 -2.66 -17.14 -1.96
N MET A 203 -3.81 -17.15 -1.28
CA MET A 203 -3.88 -16.89 0.15
C MET A 203 -3.08 -17.93 0.94
N ARG A 204 -2.31 -17.45 1.93
CA ARG A 204 -1.53 -18.28 2.85
C ARG A 204 -1.97 -18.04 4.29
N PRO A 205 -1.66 -18.94 5.24
CA PRO A 205 -1.80 -18.65 6.66
C PRO A 205 -0.93 -17.43 7.05
N GLY A 206 -1.43 -16.59 7.94
CA GLY A 206 -0.67 -15.47 8.50
C GLY A 206 -0.96 -15.26 9.99
N SER A 207 -0.34 -14.25 10.58
CA SER A 207 -0.59 -13.84 11.97
C SER A 207 -0.55 -12.32 12.08
N LEU A 208 -1.24 -11.80 13.08
CA LEU A 208 -1.13 -10.40 13.52
C LEU A 208 -0.13 -10.23 14.66
N PHE A 209 0.47 -11.32 15.15
CA PHE A 209 1.51 -11.36 16.18
C PHE A 209 1.12 -10.57 17.44
N ILE A 210 -0.16 -10.61 17.85
CA ILE A 210 -0.66 -9.85 19.00
C ILE A 210 0.09 -10.26 20.28
N GLU A 211 0.41 -11.55 20.44
CA GLU A 211 1.09 -12.10 21.61
C GLU A 211 2.54 -11.62 21.75
N ASP A 212 3.21 -11.34 20.64
CA ASP A 212 4.53 -10.70 20.58
C ASP A 212 4.40 -9.20 20.90
N LEU A 213 3.48 -8.52 20.23
CA LEU A 213 3.23 -7.08 20.37
C LEU A 213 2.73 -6.66 21.76
N LEU A 214 2.16 -7.57 22.55
CA LEU A 214 1.84 -7.36 23.96
C LEU A 214 3.07 -7.16 24.85
N LYS A 215 4.24 -7.65 24.41
CA LYS A 215 5.50 -7.64 25.17
C LYS A 215 6.56 -6.73 24.54
N ALA A 216 6.32 -6.27 23.32
CA ALA A 216 7.23 -5.41 22.59
C ALA A 216 7.29 -3.99 23.19
N ASP A 217 8.45 -3.36 23.03
CA ASP A 217 8.62 -1.95 23.37
C ASP A 217 7.75 -1.07 22.48
N ASN A 218 7.29 0.06 23.02
CA ASN A 218 6.49 1.02 22.26
C ASN A 218 7.28 1.61 21.10
N PHE A 219 6.57 1.90 20.01
CA PHE A 219 7.08 2.81 18.97
C PHE A 219 7.39 4.18 19.57
N THR A 220 8.42 4.86 19.07
CA THR A 220 8.90 6.10 19.68
C THR A 220 8.51 7.33 18.88
N ASP A 221 8.23 8.44 19.57
CA ASP A 221 8.01 9.74 18.90
C ASP A 221 9.25 10.19 18.12
N ALA A 222 10.44 9.85 18.62
CA ALA A 222 11.72 10.23 18.02
C ALA A 222 12.03 9.51 16.70
N LYS A 223 11.47 8.30 16.47
CA LYS A 223 11.68 7.52 15.26
C LYS A 223 10.37 7.33 14.50
N PHE A 224 9.53 6.37 14.86
CA PHE A 224 8.22 6.16 14.23
C PHE A 224 7.39 7.46 14.12
N GLY A 225 7.33 8.26 15.19
CA GLY A 225 6.59 9.52 15.21
C GLY A 225 7.20 10.65 14.37
N SER A 226 8.48 10.54 14.01
CA SER A 226 9.19 11.55 13.20
C SER A 226 8.85 11.47 11.71
N VAL A 227 8.43 10.30 11.23
CA VAL A 227 8.09 10.06 9.82
C VAL A 227 6.71 10.65 9.52
N PRO A 228 6.56 11.50 8.48
CA PRO A 228 5.26 11.98 8.04
C PRO A 228 4.34 10.82 7.67
N ARG A 229 3.10 10.85 8.17
CA ARG A 229 2.09 9.82 7.90
C ARG A 229 0.93 10.40 7.10
N VAL A 230 0.44 9.65 6.12
CA VAL A 230 -0.80 9.89 5.39
C VAL A 230 -1.67 8.65 5.52
N PHE A 231 -2.96 8.84 5.76
CA PHE A 231 -3.92 7.74 5.81
C PHE A 231 -4.77 7.75 4.54
N VAL A 232 -4.87 6.61 3.85
CA VAL A 232 -5.72 6.43 2.68
C VAL A 232 -6.76 5.37 3.02
N LEU A 233 -8.02 5.77 3.13
CA LEU A 233 -9.13 4.86 3.44
C LEU A 233 -10.03 4.62 2.23
N ALA A 234 -10.66 3.46 2.18
CA ALA A 234 -11.66 3.09 1.19
C ALA A 234 -13.06 3.22 1.79
N SER A 235 -13.99 3.82 1.04
CA SER A 235 -15.33 4.14 1.57
C SER A 235 -16.19 2.91 1.87
N GLU A 236 -15.94 1.79 1.19
CA GLU A 236 -16.72 0.55 1.32
C GLU A 236 -15.93 -0.57 2.01
N ASP A 237 -14.87 -0.25 2.75
CA ASP A 237 -14.08 -1.26 3.47
C ASP A 237 -14.95 -2.00 4.51
N ARG A 238 -15.05 -3.33 4.39
CA ARG A 238 -15.81 -4.20 5.32
C ARG A 238 -14.91 -4.97 6.29
N VAL A 239 -13.59 -4.87 6.13
CA VAL A 239 -12.62 -5.54 6.99
C VAL A 239 -12.12 -4.60 8.05
N ILE A 240 -11.68 -3.41 7.67
CA ILE A 240 -11.40 -2.34 8.63
C ILE A 240 -12.41 -1.24 8.33
N PRO A 241 -13.58 -1.24 8.97
CA PRO A 241 -14.65 -0.31 8.60
C PRO A 241 -14.20 1.16 8.69
N PRO A 242 -14.70 2.05 7.82
CA PRO A 242 -14.31 3.46 7.82
C PRO A 242 -14.44 4.14 9.17
N GLU A 243 -15.42 3.76 10.01
CA GLU A 243 -15.56 4.24 11.38
C GLU A 243 -14.37 3.86 12.28
N PHE A 244 -13.82 2.64 12.13
CA PHE A 244 -12.64 2.23 12.88
C PHE A 244 -11.38 2.90 12.35
N GLN A 245 -11.27 3.08 11.03
CA GLN A 245 -10.18 3.86 10.42
C GLN A 245 -10.17 5.30 10.92
N ARG A 246 -11.33 5.97 10.96
CA ARG A 246 -11.46 7.33 11.53
C ARG A 246 -11.14 7.36 13.02
N TRP A 247 -11.60 6.37 13.79
CA TRP A 247 -11.22 6.26 15.21
C TRP A 247 -9.71 6.19 15.41
N MET A 248 -8.97 5.41 14.60
CA MET A 248 -7.49 5.40 14.66
C MET A 248 -6.89 6.78 14.38
N ILE A 249 -7.37 7.47 13.35
CA ILE A 249 -6.89 8.80 12.95
C ILE A 249 -7.16 9.85 14.03
N GLU A 250 -8.33 9.82 14.68
CA GLU A 250 -8.67 10.74 15.76
C GLU A 250 -7.74 10.57 16.98
N ASN A 251 -7.36 9.33 17.29
CA ASN A 251 -6.47 9.03 18.43
C ASN A 251 -4.99 9.23 18.10
N ASN A 252 -4.59 9.08 16.84
CA ASN A 252 -3.24 9.31 16.35
C ASN A 252 -3.24 10.10 15.03
N PRO A 253 -3.34 11.44 15.09
CA PRO A 253 -3.47 12.28 13.91
C PRO A 253 -2.33 12.11 12.88
N VAL A 254 -2.70 12.17 11.61
CA VAL A 254 -1.81 12.10 10.44
C VAL A 254 -1.74 13.47 9.73
N LYS A 255 -0.80 13.63 8.78
CA LYS A 255 -0.63 14.88 8.03
C LYS A 255 -1.76 15.13 7.04
N GLU A 256 -2.27 14.07 6.43
CA GLU A 256 -3.36 14.12 5.46
C GLU A 256 -4.16 12.83 5.54
N VAL A 257 -5.46 12.94 5.29
CA VAL A 257 -6.36 11.81 5.08
C VAL A 257 -6.92 11.91 3.67
N LYS A 258 -6.78 10.85 2.88
CA LYS A 258 -7.39 10.70 1.56
C LYS A 258 -8.40 9.56 1.58
N GLU A 259 -9.37 9.64 0.69
CA GLU A 259 -10.43 8.65 0.56
C GLU A 259 -10.55 8.17 -0.89
N ILE A 260 -10.59 6.85 -1.09
CA ILE A 260 -10.89 6.21 -2.37
C ILE A 260 -12.33 5.72 -2.33
N LYS A 261 -13.23 6.49 -2.97
CA LYS A 261 -14.66 6.20 -3.00
C LYS A 261 -14.98 4.96 -3.85
N GLY A 262 -15.92 4.16 -3.40
CA GLY A 262 -16.38 2.96 -4.10
C GLY A 262 -15.30 1.89 -4.24
N SER A 263 -14.35 1.86 -3.31
CA SER A 263 -13.32 0.82 -3.17
C SER A 263 -13.65 -0.07 -1.97
N ASP A 264 -13.35 -1.36 -2.10
CA ASP A 264 -13.36 -2.31 -0.99
C ASP A 264 -12.03 -2.26 -0.21
N HIS A 265 -11.76 -3.28 0.61
CA HIS A 265 -10.52 -3.41 1.38
C HIS A 265 -9.28 -3.53 0.49
N MET A 266 -9.44 -3.81 -0.81
CA MET A 266 -8.37 -3.98 -1.79
C MET A 266 -8.39 -2.90 -2.88
N PRO A 267 -8.06 -1.62 -2.59
CA PRO A 267 -8.06 -0.57 -3.61
C PRO A 267 -7.09 -0.86 -4.77
N MET A 268 -6.05 -1.65 -4.55
CA MET A 268 -5.15 -2.14 -5.61
C MET A 268 -5.82 -3.11 -6.59
N PHE A 269 -7.00 -3.63 -6.29
CA PHE A 269 -7.83 -4.47 -7.17
C PHE A 269 -9.07 -3.74 -7.68
N SER A 270 -9.86 -3.16 -6.78
CA SER A 270 -11.15 -2.55 -7.10
C SER A 270 -11.03 -1.16 -7.72
N ARG A 271 -10.00 -0.38 -7.34
CA ARG A 271 -9.76 1.01 -7.81
C ARG A 271 -8.27 1.31 -8.07
N PRO A 272 -7.58 0.51 -8.92
CA PRO A 272 -6.13 0.60 -9.06
C PRO A 272 -5.65 1.91 -9.70
N ASP A 273 -6.46 2.50 -10.59
CA ASP A 273 -6.13 3.78 -11.25
C ASP A 273 -6.25 4.95 -10.27
N GLU A 274 -7.33 5.00 -9.49
CA GLU A 274 -7.55 6.00 -8.46
C GLU A 274 -6.52 5.88 -7.32
N LEU A 275 -6.17 4.66 -6.92
CA LEU A 275 -5.09 4.43 -5.95
C LEU A 275 -3.74 4.93 -6.50
N CYS A 276 -3.42 4.63 -7.75
CA CYS A 276 -2.18 5.12 -8.38
C CYS A 276 -2.13 6.65 -8.38
N GLN A 277 -3.20 7.32 -8.80
CA GLN A 277 -3.27 8.78 -8.78
C GLN A 277 -3.07 9.33 -7.37
N CYS A 278 -3.78 8.78 -6.38
CA CYS A 278 -3.68 9.17 -4.98
C CYS A 278 -2.23 9.06 -4.46
N LEU A 279 -1.55 7.94 -4.72
CA LEU A 279 -0.17 7.71 -4.28
C LEU A 279 0.82 8.65 -4.97
N VAL A 280 0.64 8.94 -6.26
CA VAL A 280 1.48 9.89 -7.00
C VAL A 280 1.29 11.32 -6.47
N GLU A 281 0.07 11.71 -6.12
CA GLU A 281 -0.21 13.01 -5.48
C GLU A 281 0.45 13.13 -4.10
N ILE A 282 0.38 12.08 -3.28
CA ILE A 282 1.09 12.03 -1.99
C ILE A 282 2.60 12.18 -2.22
N ALA A 283 3.18 11.43 -3.17
CA ALA A 283 4.60 11.48 -3.44
C ALA A 283 5.06 12.85 -3.94
N LYS A 284 4.24 13.56 -4.73
CA LYS A 284 4.54 14.94 -5.16
C LYS A 284 4.57 15.94 -4.00
N THR A 285 3.77 15.71 -2.96
CA THR A 285 3.65 16.60 -1.81
C THR A 285 4.72 16.33 -0.76
N TYR A 286 5.08 15.06 -0.53
CA TYR A 286 5.86 14.66 0.64
C TYR A 286 7.20 13.97 0.33
N ALA A 287 7.48 13.61 -0.93
CA ALA A 287 8.68 12.84 -1.29
C ALA A 287 9.57 13.53 -2.32
#